data_AF-A0A3M8B7E4-F1
#
_entry.id   AF-A0A3M8B7E4-F1
#
_cell.length_a   1.000
_cell.length_b   1.000
_cell.length_c   1.000
_cell.angle_alpha   90.00
_cell.angle_beta   90.00
_cell.angle_gamma   90.00
#
_symmetry.space_group_name_H-M   'P 1'
#
loop_
_entity.id
_entity.type
_entity.pdbx_description
1 polymer ?
#
loop_
_entity_poly.entity_id
_entity_poly.type
_entity_poly.pdbx_seq_one_letter_code
_entity_poly.pdbx_strand_id
1 'polypeptide(L)'
;MKKQYICTIDNIKFTSEQELISHIKNNYIKELTDESSFDIYDTLKNAFPDADIDIVENNSEDIHVSMYFKNYESNLEFKIKKNPDFEDTYYYSVFSTVEDAIKYFKDNFIKKSEYLVQCLKEYFNFENIEITGLFNGYGYGDCESSIHFKFNVGDRVVHDTYKFEDINTFLNRMKGHVLNVVEGEFFIQHGENSSKDFFINGINVEDMITRAKKVRLEIIE
;
A
#
# COMPACT_ATOMS: atom_id res chain seq x y z
N MET A 1 -1.75 6.70 -49.87
CA MET A 1 -1.70 5.39 -49.19
C MET A 1 -3.01 5.20 -48.42
N LYS A 2 -3.69 4.05 -48.54
CA LYS A 2 -4.84 3.75 -47.66
C LYS A 2 -4.29 3.45 -46.26
N LYS A 3 -4.86 4.10 -45.23
CA LYS A 3 -4.53 3.79 -43.83
C LYS A 3 -5.01 2.38 -43.51
N GLN A 4 -4.22 1.61 -42.78
CA GLN A 4 -4.59 0.31 -42.23
C GLN A 4 -4.61 0.42 -40.71
N TYR A 5 -5.51 -0.32 -40.08
CA TYR A 5 -5.71 -0.31 -38.64
C TYR A 5 -5.44 -1.70 -38.09
N ILE A 6 -4.85 -1.81 -36.89
CA ILE A 6 -4.57 -3.10 -36.23
C ILE A 6 -5.15 -3.02 -34.83
N CYS A 7 -6.00 -4.00 -34.47
CA CYS A 7 -6.45 -4.19 -33.10
C CYS A 7 -5.32 -4.83 -32.29
N THR A 8 -4.85 -4.17 -31.24
CA THR A 8 -3.73 -4.68 -30.41
C THR A 8 -4.15 -5.79 -29.44
N ILE A 9 -5.45 -6.00 -29.25
CA ILE A 9 -5.98 -7.06 -28.36
C ILE A 9 -5.80 -8.44 -29.00
N ASP A 10 -6.03 -8.56 -30.31
CA ASP A 10 -6.05 -9.84 -31.04
C ASP A 10 -5.25 -9.85 -32.35
N ASN A 11 -4.59 -8.74 -32.68
CA ASN A 11 -3.75 -8.55 -33.86
C ASN A 11 -4.49 -8.65 -35.22
N ILE A 12 -5.81 -8.48 -35.25
CA ILE A 12 -6.57 -8.45 -36.50
C ILE A 12 -6.39 -7.10 -37.22
N LYS A 13 -6.23 -7.16 -38.55
CA LYS A 13 -6.03 -5.98 -39.41
C LYS A 13 -7.32 -5.58 -40.11
N PHE A 14 -7.58 -4.28 -40.14
CA PHE A 14 -8.77 -3.68 -40.74
C PHE A 14 -8.39 -2.66 -41.80
N THR A 15 -9.25 -2.52 -42.81
CA THR A 15 -9.04 -1.59 -43.92
C THR A 15 -9.71 -0.24 -43.69
N SER A 16 -10.52 -0.13 -42.63
CA SER A 16 -11.13 1.10 -42.17
C SER A 16 -11.27 1.14 -40.64
N GLU A 17 -11.45 2.35 -40.11
CA GLU A 17 -11.71 2.57 -38.68
C GLU A 17 -13.08 2.03 -38.26
N GLN A 18 -14.08 2.08 -39.15
CA GLN A 18 -15.41 1.54 -38.89
C GLN A 18 -15.38 0.02 -38.69
N GLU A 19 -14.61 -0.70 -39.51
CA GLU A 19 -14.42 -2.15 -39.35
C GLU A 19 -13.76 -2.50 -38.01
N LEU A 20 -12.74 -1.73 -37.60
CA LEU A 20 -12.10 -1.89 -36.29
C LEU A 20 -13.09 -1.64 -35.15
N ILE A 21 -13.85 -0.55 -35.20
CA ILE A 21 -14.83 -0.19 -34.16
C ILE A 21 -15.91 -1.27 -34.05
N SER A 22 -16.46 -1.73 -35.18
CA SER A 22 -17.46 -2.81 -35.19
C SER A 22 -16.89 -4.11 -34.64
N HIS A 23 -15.63 -4.45 -34.98
CA HIS A 23 -14.98 -5.63 -34.43
C HIS A 23 -14.82 -5.56 -32.91
N ILE A 24 -14.36 -4.41 -32.39
CA ILE A 24 -14.20 -4.21 -30.95
C ILE A 24 -15.55 -4.36 -30.24
N LYS A 25 -16.59 -3.67 -30.73
CA LYS A 25 -17.93 -3.71 -30.15
C LYS A 25 -18.52 -5.12 -30.11
N ASN A 26 -18.30 -5.91 -31.15
CA ASN A 26 -18.94 -7.22 -31.26
C ASN A 26 -18.19 -8.34 -30.54
N ASN A 27 -16.87 -8.19 -30.32
CA ASN A 27 -16.04 -9.28 -29.82
C ASN A 27 -15.46 -9.03 -28.41
N TYR A 28 -15.32 -7.77 -28.01
CA TYR A 28 -14.67 -7.41 -26.73
C TYR A 28 -15.55 -6.59 -25.81
N ILE A 29 -16.71 -6.13 -26.27
CA ILE A 29 -17.66 -5.38 -25.45
C ILE A 29 -18.86 -6.27 -25.16
N LYS A 30 -19.14 -6.48 -23.87
CA LYS A 30 -20.40 -7.03 -23.40
C LYS A 30 -21.22 -5.86 -22.86
N GLU A 31 -22.37 -5.59 -23.49
CA GLU A 31 -23.30 -4.57 -23.02
C GLU A 31 -23.93 -5.06 -21.72
N LEU A 32 -23.71 -4.32 -20.62
CA LEU A 32 -24.37 -4.55 -19.34
C LEU A 32 -25.52 -3.54 -19.22
N THR A 33 -26.70 -4.03 -18.84
CA THR A 33 -27.92 -3.24 -18.71
C THR A 33 -28.13 -2.65 -17.31
N ASP A 34 -27.23 -2.96 -16.36
CA ASP A 34 -27.29 -2.43 -15.00
C ASP A 34 -26.24 -1.31 -14.83
N GLU A 35 -26.70 -0.14 -14.41
CA GLU A 35 -25.91 1.10 -14.27
C GLU A 35 -24.89 1.05 -13.11
N SER A 36 -24.86 -0.01 -12.28
CA SER A 36 -24.16 0.03 -10.99
C SER A 36 -22.64 -0.03 -11.05
N SER A 37 -21.99 -0.86 -11.89
CA SER A 37 -20.51 -0.96 -11.93
C SER A 37 -19.85 0.21 -12.64
N PHE A 38 -20.47 0.69 -13.72
CA PHE A 38 -19.92 1.78 -14.53
C PHE A 38 -19.79 3.06 -13.70
N ASP A 39 -20.81 3.38 -12.90
CA ASP A 39 -20.79 4.54 -12.01
C ASP A 39 -19.66 4.43 -10.95
N ILE A 40 -19.40 3.23 -10.44
CA ILE A 40 -18.31 2.99 -9.48
C ILE A 40 -16.95 3.19 -10.15
N TYR A 41 -16.74 2.61 -11.33
CA TYR A 41 -15.49 2.77 -12.09
C TYR A 41 -15.20 4.24 -12.35
N ASP A 42 -16.15 4.97 -12.92
CA ASP A 42 -15.95 6.38 -13.28
C ASP A 42 -15.72 7.24 -12.03
N THR A 43 -16.46 6.98 -10.94
CA THR A 43 -16.29 7.70 -9.68
C THR A 43 -14.89 7.47 -9.09
N LEU A 44 -14.42 6.23 -9.06
CA LEU A 44 -13.07 5.90 -8.59
C LEU A 44 -11.99 6.45 -9.53
N LYS A 45 -12.17 6.34 -10.84
CA LYS A 45 -11.20 6.82 -11.84
C LYS A 45 -11.07 8.35 -11.81
N ASN A 46 -12.17 9.05 -11.59
CA ASN A 46 -12.14 10.50 -11.35
C ASN A 46 -11.43 10.86 -10.03
N ALA A 47 -11.61 10.04 -8.98
CA ALA A 47 -10.96 10.27 -7.69
C ALA A 47 -9.47 9.91 -7.68
N PHE A 48 -9.06 8.92 -8.47
CA PHE A 48 -7.73 8.33 -8.55
C PHE A 48 -7.32 8.15 -10.04
N PRO A 49 -7.02 9.25 -10.76
CA PRO A 49 -6.76 9.20 -12.21
C PRO A 49 -5.55 8.34 -12.57
N ASP A 50 -4.57 8.24 -11.68
CA ASP A 50 -3.32 7.48 -11.88
C ASP A 50 -3.41 6.00 -11.46
N ALA A 51 -4.57 5.56 -10.94
CA ALA A 51 -4.78 4.16 -10.59
C ALA A 51 -5.31 3.37 -11.79
N ASP A 52 -4.78 2.17 -11.99
CA ASP A 52 -5.39 1.16 -12.85
C ASP A 52 -6.45 0.42 -12.02
N ILE A 53 -7.71 0.51 -12.43
CA ILE A 53 -8.85 0.05 -11.65
C ILE A 53 -9.46 -1.17 -12.33
N ASP A 54 -9.57 -2.26 -11.56
CA ASP A 54 -10.29 -3.47 -11.93
C ASP A 54 -11.48 -3.66 -10.98
N ILE A 55 -12.63 -4.01 -11.54
CA ILE A 55 -13.87 -4.22 -10.79
C ILE A 55 -14.42 -5.58 -11.17
N VAL A 56 -14.55 -6.44 -10.18
CA VAL A 56 -15.17 -7.76 -10.30
C VAL A 56 -16.49 -7.74 -9.55
N GLU A 57 -17.58 -7.74 -10.30
CA GLU A 57 -18.92 -7.90 -9.74
C GLU A 57 -19.22 -9.39 -9.53
N ASN A 58 -19.35 -9.81 -8.27
CA ASN A 58 -19.86 -11.14 -7.96
C ASN A 58 -21.40 -11.16 -8.03
N ASN A 59 -22.03 -10.07 -7.58
CA ASN A 59 -23.45 -9.75 -7.75
C ASN A 59 -23.67 -8.24 -7.48
N SER A 60 -24.91 -7.75 -7.63
CA SER A 60 -25.26 -6.34 -7.47
C SER A 60 -25.03 -5.76 -6.06
N GLU A 61 -24.78 -6.61 -5.05
CA GLU A 61 -24.57 -6.21 -3.66
C GLU A 61 -23.17 -6.54 -3.13
N ASP A 62 -22.32 -7.18 -3.92
CA ASP A 62 -20.94 -7.54 -3.57
C ASP A 62 -20.00 -7.28 -4.75
N ILE A 63 -19.40 -6.10 -4.72
CA ILE A 63 -18.51 -5.60 -5.75
C ILE A 63 -17.10 -5.58 -5.19
N HIS A 64 -16.22 -6.38 -5.79
CA HIS A 64 -14.80 -6.39 -5.46
C HIS A 64 -14.06 -5.39 -6.36
N VAL A 65 -13.24 -4.54 -5.76
CA VAL A 65 -12.48 -3.52 -6.45
C VAL A 65 -11.00 -3.72 -6.14
N SER A 66 -10.17 -3.75 -7.18
CA SER A 66 -8.73 -3.68 -7.09
C SER A 66 -8.22 -2.42 -7.78
N MET A 67 -7.42 -1.62 -7.08
CA MET A 67 -6.79 -0.42 -7.62
C MET A 67 -5.28 -0.55 -7.55
N TYR A 68 -4.62 -0.65 -8.70
CA TYR A 68 -3.16 -0.64 -8.77
C TYR A 68 -2.64 0.79 -8.94
N PHE A 69 -1.81 1.24 -8.01
CA PHE A 69 -1.13 2.51 -8.09
C PHE A 69 0.30 2.28 -8.56
N LYS A 70 0.56 2.57 -9.83
CA LYS A 70 1.89 2.40 -10.45
C LYS A 70 2.99 3.15 -9.70
N ASN A 71 2.70 4.34 -9.17
CA ASN A 71 3.66 5.15 -8.42
C ASN A 71 4.09 4.53 -7.08
N TYR A 72 3.34 3.56 -6.57
CA TYR A 72 3.59 2.88 -5.30
C TYR A 72 3.85 1.37 -5.48
N GLU A 73 3.86 0.88 -6.72
CA GLU A 73 3.85 -0.55 -7.07
C GLU A 73 2.90 -1.39 -6.19
N SER A 74 1.75 -0.81 -5.80
CA SER A 74 0.87 -1.37 -4.78
C SER A 74 -0.55 -1.55 -5.30
N ASN A 75 -1.16 -2.66 -4.91
CA ASN A 75 -2.59 -2.92 -5.09
C ASN A 75 -3.37 -2.51 -3.85
N LEU A 76 -4.53 -1.93 -4.06
CA LEU A 76 -5.54 -1.63 -3.06
C LEU A 76 -6.78 -2.44 -3.35
N GLU A 77 -7.09 -3.40 -2.47
CA GLU A 77 -8.23 -4.30 -2.63
C GLU A 77 -9.28 -4.02 -1.56
N PHE A 78 -10.53 -3.86 -1.98
CA PHE A 78 -11.66 -3.61 -1.09
C PHE A 78 -12.97 -4.07 -1.72
N LYS A 79 -14.00 -4.19 -0.89
CA LYS A 79 -15.36 -4.53 -1.32
C LYS A 79 -16.31 -3.37 -1.08
N ILE A 80 -17.26 -3.18 -1.99
CA ILE A 80 -18.47 -2.40 -1.76
C ILE A 80 -19.62 -3.38 -1.50
N LYS A 81 -20.13 -3.39 -0.27
CA LYS A 81 -21.22 -4.28 0.16
C LYS A 81 -22.14 -3.59 1.15
N LYS A 82 -23.45 -3.61 0.86
CA LYS A 82 -24.47 -2.90 1.66
C LYS A 82 -24.65 -3.49 3.06
N ASN A 83 -24.48 -4.81 3.19
CA ASN A 83 -24.61 -5.55 4.44
C ASN A 83 -23.40 -6.50 4.59
N PRO A 84 -22.26 -6.03 5.10
CA PRO A 84 -21.07 -6.87 5.26
C PRO A 84 -21.29 -7.94 6.33
N ASP A 85 -20.90 -9.17 6.03
CA ASP A 85 -20.81 -10.24 7.04
C ASP A 85 -19.40 -10.26 7.64
N PHE A 86 -19.25 -10.82 8.84
CA PHE A 86 -17.96 -10.85 9.55
C PHE A 86 -16.82 -11.49 8.73
N GLU A 87 -17.11 -12.51 7.92
CA GLU A 87 -16.12 -13.17 7.07
C GLU A 87 -15.59 -12.26 5.94
N ASP A 88 -16.40 -11.33 5.43
CA ASP A 88 -15.97 -10.41 4.37
C ASP A 88 -14.90 -9.43 4.87
N THR A 89 -15.00 -9.03 6.13
CA THR A 89 -14.07 -8.08 6.75
C THR A 89 -12.71 -8.67 7.09
N TYR A 90 -12.57 -10.01 7.04
CA TYR A 90 -11.33 -10.67 7.41
C TYR A 90 -10.22 -10.45 6.37
N TYR A 91 -10.57 -10.50 5.08
CA TYR A 91 -9.62 -10.42 3.97
C TYR A 91 -9.57 -9.06 3.28
N TYR A 92 -10.65 -8.27 3.36
CA TYR A 92 -10.78 -7.03 2.62
C TYR A 92 -11.34 -5.92 3.52
N SER A 93 -10.94 -4.68 3.24
CA SER A 93 -11.73 -3.53 3.69
C SER A 93 -13.10 -3.56 3.01
N VAL A 94 -14.17 -3.42 3.78
CA VAL A 94 -15.53 -3.41 3.23
C VAL A 94 -16.19 -2.07 3.53
N PHE A 95 -16.73 -1.45 2.49
CA PHE A 95 -17.41 -0.16 2.58
C PHE A 95 -18.85 -0.29 2.09
N SER A 96 -19.74 0.50 2.69
CA SER A 96 -21.15 0.54 2.27
C SER A 96 -21.35 1.35 0.98
N THR A 97 -20.42 2.27 0.68
CA THR A 97 -20.47 3.15 -0.49
C THR A 97 -19.06 3.38 -1.07
N VAL A 98 -19.00 3.77 -2.34
CA VAL A 98 -17.74 4.11 -3.01
C VAL A 98 -17.14 5.39 -2.45
N GLU A 99 -17.98 6.36 -2.07
CA GLU A 99 -17.56 7.63 -1.50
C GLU A 99 -16.84 7.44 -0.16
N ASP A 100 -17.32 6.52 0.68
CA ASP A 100 -16.67 6.16 1.93
C ASP A 100 -15.30 5.53 1.69
N ALA A 101 -15.21 4.63 0.70
CA ALA A 101 -13.94 4.02 0.29
C ALA A 101 -12.95 5.09 -0.20
N ILE A 102 -13.39 5.98 -1.10
CA ILE A 102 -12.57 7.09 -1.63
C ILE A 102 -12.05 7.96 -0.49
N LYS A 103 -12.93 8.38 0.41
CA LYS A 103 -12.57 9.22 1.55
C LYS A 103 -11.54 8.52 2.43
N TYR A 104 -11.79 7.25 2.76
CA TYR A 104 -10.88 6.46 3.57
C TYR A 104 -9.47 6.38 2.96
N PHE A 105 -9.34 6.05 1.69
CA PHE A 105 -8.03 5.94 1.04
C PHE A 105 -7.33 7.30 0.89
N LYS A 106 -8.06 8.38 0.58
CA LYS A 106 -7.47 9.72 0.52
C LYS A 106 -6.95 10.19 1.88
N ASP A 107 -7.76 10.06 2.92
CA ASP A 107 -7.45 10.59 4.25
C ASP A 107 -6.45 9.72 5.02
N ASN A 108 -6.57 8.40 4.91
CA ASN A 108 -5.78 7.46 5.72
C ASN A 108 -4.62 6.83 4.98
N PHE A 109 -4.70 6.63 3.67
CA PHE A 109 -3.57 6.07 2.94
C PHE A 109 -2.69 7.15 2.34
N ILE A 110 -3.21 7.90 1.36
CA ILE A 110 -2.40 8.82 0.56
C ILE A 110 -1.76 9.86 1.47
N LYS A 111 -2.58 10.56 2.24
CA LYS A 111 -2.13 11.61 3.15
C LYS A 111 -1.15 11.10 4.23
N LYS A 112 -1.40 9.92 4.82
CA LYS A 112 -0.47 9.36 5.83
C LYS A 112 0.83 8.87 5.20
N SER A 113 0.81 8.35 3.98
CA SER A 113 2.01 7.94 3.25
C SER A 113 2.87 9.13 2.89
N GLU A 114 2.27 10.20 2.39
CA GLU A 114 2.97 11.46 2.12
C GLU A 114 3.59 12.03 3.40
N TYR A 115 2.81 12.06 4.50
CA TYR A 115 3.30 12.52 5.80
C TYR A 115 4.45 11.66 6.33
N LEU A 116 4.33 10.34 6.27
CA LEU A 116 5.38 9.40 6.66
C LEU A 116 6.68 9.66 5.88
N VAL A 117 6.59 9.75 4.55
CA VAL A 117 7.73 10.03 3.66
C VAL A 117 8.37 11.36 4.03
N GLN A 118 7.57 12.40 4.27
CA GLN A 118 8.06 13.70 4.69
C GLN A 118 8.82 13.61 6.03
N CYS A 119 8.23 13.01 7.06
CA CYS A 119 8.87 12.87 8.37
C CYS A 119 10.18 12.08 8.30
N LEU A 120 10.22 10.98 7.54
CA LEU A 120 11.43 10.19 7.36
C LEU A 120 12.53 10.99 6.63
N LYS A 121 12.17 11.76 5.60
CA LYS A 121 13.10 12.65 4.90
C LYS A 121 13.65 13.74 5.82
N GLU A 122 12.80 14.40 6.58
CA GLU A 122 13.20 15.48 7.49
C GLU A 122 14.06 14.98 8.64
N TYR A 123 13.72 13.83 9.22
CA TYR A 123 14.38 13.32 10.42
C TYR A 123 15.68 12.58 10.13
N PHE A 124 15.75 11.82 9.03
CA PHE A 124 16.90 10.97 8.69
C PHE A 124 17.63 11.39 7.41
N ASN A 125 17.13 12.37 6.67
CA ASN A 125 17.70 12.81 5.39
C ASN A 125 17.83 11.67 4.37
N PHE A 126 16.85 10.76 4.34
CA PHE A 126 16.80 9.71 3.31
C PHE A 126 16.53 10.33 1.93
N GLU A 127 17.41 10.05 0.96
CA GLU A 127 17.24 10.56 -0.40
C GLU A 127 16.05 9.93 -1.12
N ASN A 128 15.92 8.60 -0.99
CA ASN A 128 14.89 7.82 -1.66
C ASN A 128 14.14 6.94 -0.66
N ILE A 129 12.83 7.20 -0.54
CA ILE A 129 11.86 6.38 0.19
C ILE A 129 10.81 5.99 -0.83
N GLU A 130 10.62 4.69 -0.99
CA GLU A 130 9.64 4.13 -1.92
C GLU A 130 8.56 3.42 -1.10
N ILE A 131 7.32 3.87 -1.26
CA ILE A 131 6.17 3.14 -0.74
C ILE A 131 5.98 1.93 -1.66
N THR A 132 6.03 0.73 -1.08
CA THR A 132 5.97 -0.53 -1.84
C THR A 132 4.63 -1.24 -1.69
N GLY A 133 3.80 -0.78 -0.76
CA GLY A 133 2.60 -1.52 -0.41
C GLY A 133 1.75 -0.85 0.64
N LEU A 134 0.51 -1.28 0.64
CA LEU A 134 -0.38 -1.18 1.77
C LEU A 134 -0.83 -2.54 2.21
N PHE A 135 -1.02 -2.65 3.51
CA PHE A 135 -1.75 -3.76 4.06
C PHE A 135 -2.94 -3.22 4.85
N ASN A 136 -4.14 -3.60 4.42
CA ASN A 136 -5.38 -3.38 5.14
C ASN A 136 -6.00 -4.75 5.41
N GLY A 137 -5.92 -5.22 6.65
CA GLY A 137 -6.51 -6.50 7.05
C GLY A 137 -7.03 -6.43 8.48
N TYR A 138 -8.02 -7.25 8.80
CA TYR A 138 -8.51 -7.42 10.17
C TYR A 138 -7.94 -8.73 10.72
N GLY A 139 -6.94 -8.63 11.58
CA GLY A 139 -6.39 -9.74 12.35
C GLY A 139 -6.36 -9.39 13.83
N TYR A 140 -6.87 -10.28 14.68
CA TYR A 140 -6.92 -10.16 16.15
C TYR A 140 -5.78 -9.30 16.75
N GLY A 141 -6.15 -8.15 17.32
CA GLY A 141 -5.25 -7.28 18.08
C GLY A 141 -4.53 -6.22 17.22
N ASP A 142 -5.21 -5.11 16.98
CA ASP A 142 -4.63 -3.78 16.77
C ASP A 142 -3.64 -3.58 15.60
N CYS A 143 -3.87 -4.19 14.44
CA CYS A 143 -3.24 -3.69 13.20
C CYS A 143 -4.27 -3.51 12.08
N GLU A 144 -4.94 -2.36 12.13
CA GLU A 144 -6.06 -1.95 11.27
C GLU A 144 -5.64 -1.48 9.87
N SER A 145 -4.37 -1.12 9.66
CA SER A 145 -3.79 -0.74 8.37
C SER A 145 -2.29 -0.46 8.54
N SER A 146 -1.50 -0.67 7.49
CA SER A 146 -0.09 -0.29 7.53
C SER A 146 0.48 0.06 6.15
N ILE A 147 1.49 0.93 6.16
CA ILE A 147 2.24 1.30 4.95
C ILE A 147 3.54 0.52 4.93
N HIS A 148 3.76 -0.23 3.86
CA HIS A 148 5.01 -0.92 3.59
C HIS A 148 5.87 -0.02 2.72
N PHE A 149 7.13 0.15 3.11
CA PHE A 149 8.05 1.01 2.37
C PHE A 149 9.47 0.43 2.42
N LYS A 150 10.29 0.89 1.49
CA LYS A 150 11.72 0.61 1.46
C LYS A 150 12.54 1.88 1.30
N PHE A 151 13.73 1.86 1.85
CA PHE A 151 14.68 2.97 1.82
C PHE A 151 16.11 2.44 1.86
N ASN A 152 17.07 3.28 1.49
CA ASN A 152 18.47 2.90 1.47
C ASN A 152 19.21 3.42 2.71
N VAL A 153 20.03 2.55 3.31
CA VAL A 153 21.01 2.91 4.33
C VAL A 153 22.39 2.45 3.88
N GLY A 154 23.18 3.37 3.31
CA GLY A 154 24.40 3.02 2.59
C GLY A 154 24.06 2.11 1.40
N ASP A 155 24.76 0.98 1.27
CA ASP A 155 24.56 0.02 0.17
C ASP A 155 23.43 -1.00 0.43
N ARG A 156 22.59 -0.78 1.44
CA ARG A 156 21.54 -1.73 1.84
C ARG A 156 20.15 -1.15 1.63
N VAL A 157 19.27 -1.98 1.05
CA VAL A 157 17.84 -1.74 1.01
C VAL A 157 17.23 -2.29 2.30
N VAL A 158 16.54 -1.44 3.04
CA VAL A 158 15.78 -1.81 4.24
C VAL A 158 14.30 -1.78 3.87
N HIS A 159 13.56 -2.81 4.29
CA HIS A 159 12.11 -2.89 4.20
C HIS A 159 11.54 -2.73 5.60
N ASP A 160 10.57 -1.85 5.78
CA ASP A 160 9.87 -1.69 7.07
C ASP A 160 8.39 -1.34 6.84
N THR A 161 7.62 -1.39 7.92
CA THR A 161 6.18 -1.19 7.97
C THR A 161 5.82 -0.15 9.02
N TYR A 162 5.06 0.88 8.61
CA TYR A 162 4.45 1.83 9.52
C TYR A 162 3.00 1.44 9.84
N LYS A 163 2.74 1.07 11.10
CA LYS A 163 1.45 0.56 11.57
C LYS A 163 0.51 1.64 12.13
N PHE A 164 0.61 2.87 11.62
CA PHE A 164 -0.21 4.01 12.05
C PHE A 164 -0.14 4.35 13.55
N GLU A 165 0.94 3.94 14.22
CA GLU A 165 1.27 4.34 15.58
C GLU A 165 1.70 5.83 15.65
N ASP A 166 1.95 6.34 16.85
CA ASP A 166 2.52 7.68 17.03
C ASP A 166 3.81 7.84 16.21
N ILE A 167 3.89 8.91 15.42
CA ILE A 167 4.99 9.11 14.48
C ILE A 167 6.34 9.23 15.21
N ASN A 168 6.40 9.79 16.43
CA ASN A 168 7.65 9.92 17.14
C ASN A 168 8.13 8.58 17.69
N THR A 169 7.20 7.75 18.16
CA THR A 169 7.49 6.35 18.53
C THR A 169 8.08 5.59 17.34
N PHE A 170 7.43 5.68 16.19
CA PHE A 170 7.91 5.08 14.96
C PHE A 170 9.30 5.62 14.56
N LEU A 171 9.49 6.94 14.54
CA LEU A 171 10.79 7.56 14.22
C LEU A 171 11.87 7.13 15.23
N ASN A 172 11.54 6.92 16.50
CA ASN A 172 12.50 6.43 17.47
C ASN A 172 12.93 4.99 17.17
N ARG A 173 12.00 4.11 16.78
CA ARG A 173 12.31 2.75 16.32
C ARG A 173 13.25 2.78 15.10
N MET A 174 12.94 3.63 14.12
CA MET A 174 13.72 3.78 12.89
C MET A 174 15.20 4.13 13.11
N LYS A 175 15.54 4.76 14.24
CA LYS A 175 16.93 5.06 14.59
C LYS A 175 17.82 3.81 14.63
N GLY A 176 17.28 2.63 14.96
CA GLY A 176 18.05 1.38 14.97
C GLY A 176 18.64 1.03 13.59
N HIS A 177 17.92 1.37 12.52
CA HIS A 177 18.40 1.16 11.16
C HIS A 177 19.51 2.12 10.74
N VAL A 178 19.58 3.32 11.34
CA VAL A 178 20.40 4.44 10.84
C VAL A 178 21.59 4.76 11.74
N LEU A 179 21.39 4.80 13.06
CA LEU A 179 22.38 5.28 14.01
C LEU A 179 23.49 4.27 14.25
N ASN A 180 24.75 4.68 14.10
CA ASN A 180 25.92 3.84 14.37
C ASN A 180 26.31 3.81 15.85
N VAL A 181 25.86 4.80 16.63
CA VAL A 181 26.12 4.94 18.05
C VAL A 181 24.82 5.32 18.73
N VAL A 182 24.52 4.66 19.84
CA VAL A 182 23.41 5.00 20.73
C VAL A 182 23.95 4.98 22.15
N GLU A 183 23.56 5.98 22.94
CA GLU A 183 23.91 6.12 24.35
C GLU A 183 22.64 6.35 25.13
N GLY A 184 22.51 5.72 26.30
CA GLY A 184 21.31 5.83 27.12
C GLY A 184 21.13 4.69 28.09
N GLU A 185 19.93 4.68 28.70
CA GLU A 185 19.54 3.62 29.62
C GLU A 185 19.22 2.33 28.86
N PHE A 186 19.85 1.24 29.28
CA PHE A 186 19.62 -0.09 28.73
C PHE A 186 18.39 -0.75 29.38
N PHE A 187 17.51 -1.29 28.55
CA PHE A 187 16.28 -1.98 28.95
C PHE A 187 16.08 -3.25 28.12
N ILE A 188 15.49 -4.28 28.72
CA ILE A 188 15.14 -5.55 28.07
C ILE A 188 13.62 -5.67 28.03
N GLN A 189 13.04 -5.79 26.84
CA GLN A 189 11.63 -6.14 26.67
C GLN A 189 11.49 -7.65 26.46
N HIS A 190 10.51 -8.24 27.13
CA HIS A 190 10.15 -9.64 26.94
C HIS A 190 8.95 -9.73 26.00
N GLY A 191 9.17 -10.27 24.81
CA GLY A 191 8.13 -10.51 23.82
C GLY A 191 7.32 -11.77 24.12
N GLU A 192 6.22 -11.94 23.39
CA GLU A 192 5.50 -13.21 23.33
C GLU A 192 6.44 -14.27 22.72
N ASN A 193 6.61 -15.42 23.39
CA ASN A 193 7.52 -16.53 23.04
C ASN A 193 8.97 -16.44 23.53
N SER A 194 9.24 -15.73 24.62
CA SER A 194 10.58 -15.66 25.26
C SER A 194 11.67 -15.00 24.42
N SER A 195 11.31 -14.29 23.33
CA SER A 195 12.24 -13.37 22.68
C SER A 195 12.60 -12.25 23.65
N LYS A 196 13.86 -11.83 23.58
CA LYS A 196 14.38 -10.71 24.37
C LYS A 196 14.82 -9.66 23.38
N ASP A 197 14.07 -8.58 23.34
CA ASP A 197 14.43 -7.42 22.53
C ASP A 197 15.22 -6.46 23.42
N PHE A 198 16.35 -5.98 22.92
CA PHE A 198 17.26 -5.12 23.66
C PHE A 198 17.11 -3.68 23.21
N PHE A 199 16.93 -2.75 24.14
CA PHE A 199 16.73 -1.34 23.83
C PHE A 199 17.69 -0.44 24.58
N ILE A 200 18.08 0.66 23.95
CA ILE A 200 18.75 1.80 24.59
C ILE A 200 17.93 3.05 24.26
N ASN A 201 17.38 3.72 25.28
CA ASN A 201 16.46 4.87 25.10
C ASN A 201 15.33 4.60 24.09
N GLY A 202 14.73 3.41 24.16
CA GLY A 202 13.62 3.00 23.27
C GLY A 202 14.04 2.68 21.83
N ILE A 203 15.34 2.60 21.52
CA ILE A 203 15.86 2.19 20.21
C ILE A 203 16.24 0.72 20.29
N ASN A 204 15.67 -0.12 19.42
CA ASN A 204 16.03 -1.54 19.35
C ASN A 204 17.48 -1.67 18.83
N VAL A 205 18.37 -2.20 19.65
CA VAL A 205 19.80 -2.33 19.29
C VAL A 205 20.07 -3.56 18.43
N GLU A 206 19.13 -4.48 18.29
CA GLU A 206 19.28 -5.65 17.41
C GLU A 206 19.40 -5.24 15.94
N ASP A 207 18.64 -4.23 15.51
CA ASP A 207 18.75 -3.66 14.16
C ASP A 207 20.16 -3.10 13.90
N MET A 208 20.75 -2.45 14.92
CA MET A 208 22.11 -1.93 14.86
C MET A 208 23.16 -3.05 14.83
N ILE A 209 22.97 -4.09 15.64
CA ILE A 209 23.88 -5.24 15.71
C ILE A 209 23.87 -6.01 14.38
N THR A 210 22.68 -6.29 13.86
CA THR A 210 22.47 -7.06 12.62
C THR A 210 23.13 -6.38 11.43
N ARG A 211 23.14 -5.03 11.41
CA ARG A 211 23.77 -4.28 10.34
C ARG A 211 25.27 -4.08 10.51
N ALA A 212 25.82 -4.19 11.72
CA ALA A 212 27.24 -3.91 11.98
C ALA A 212 28.15 -5.13 11.71
N LYS A 213 29.37 -4.88 11.19
CA LYS A 213 30.41 -5.93 11.10
C LYS A 213 31.10 -6.20 12.44
N LYS A 214 31.12 -5.19 13.32
CA LYS A 214 31.73 -5.22 14.66
C LYS A 214 30.96 -4.27 15.55
N VAL A 215 30.68 -4.70 16.77
CA VAL A 215 29.97 -3.92 17.79
C VAL A 215 30.90 -3.70 18.98
N ARG A 216 30.89 -2.49 19.54
CA ARG A 216 31.52 -2.17 20.82
C ARG A 216 30.42 -1.79 21.80
N LEU A 217 30.41 -2.45 22.96
CA LEU A 217 29.59 -2.08 24.10
C LEU A 217 30.49 -1.43 25.15
N GLU A 218 30.05 -0.32 25.71
CA GLU A 218 30.75 0.41 26.75
C GLU A 218 29.75 0.79 27.84
N ILE A 219 30.11 0.52 29.09
CA ILE A 219 29.33 0.94 30.25
C ILE A 219 29.92 2.27 30.69
N ILE A 220 29.09 3.31 30.69
CA ILE A 220 29.46 4.66 31.12
C ILE A 220 29.01 4.80 32.58
N GLU A 221 29.96 5.10 33.48
CA GLU A 221 29.72 5.33 34.91
C GLU A 221 29.52 6.82 35.23
#